data_AF-A0A7C0YRS8-F1
#
_entry.id   AF-A0A7C0YRS8-F1
#
_cell.length_a   1.000
_cell.length_b   1.000
_cell.length_c   1.000
_cell.angle_alpha   90.00
_cell.angle_beta   90.00
_cell.angle_gamma   90.00
#
_symmetry.space_group_name_H-M   'P 1'
#
loop_
_entity.id
_entity.type
_entity.pdbx_description
1 polymer ?
#
loop_
_entity_poly.entity_id
_entity_poly.type
_entity_poly.pdbx_seq_one_letter_code
_entity_poly.pdbx_strand_id
1 'polypeptide(L)'
;MASSRKVIKGIMKQLKKDPNNPKLYQQLGDAYREQNKIDEALNAYKKSAELYEQQSKPQAAISVYRQMLSLDPKQPLINMKLASLYVQTDSTGDAKAQLELAIKEFEARGDSENLQRAQKMLGDLAPAAWLQKVRDALDAHRS
;
A
#
# COMPACT_ATOMS: atom_id res chain seq x y z
N MET A 1 17.92 22.54 -0.04
CA MET A 1 18.76 21.42 -0.53
C MET A 1 19.82 20.93 0.47
N ALA A 2 20.50 21.79 1.27
CA ALA A 2 21.49 21.32 2.27
C ALA A 2 20.86 20.67 3.53
N SER A 3 19.65 21.10 3.91
CA SER A 3 18.96 20.64 5.12
C SER A 3 18.55 19.16 5.07
N SER A 4 17.98 18.69 3.94
CA SER A 4 17.45 17.32 3.83
C SER A 4 18.54 16.23 3.86
N ARG A 5 19.75 16.50 3.33
CA ARG A 5 20.89 15.58 3.43
C ARG A 5 21.38 15.39 4.87
N LYS A 6 21.39 16.47 5.67
CA LYS A 6 21.74 16.41 7.10
C LYS A 6 20.67 15.63 7.89
N VAL A 7 19.39 15.81 7.54
CA VAL A 7 18.26 15.08 8.13
C VAL A 7 18.41 13.58 7.89
N ILE A 8 18.61 13.14 6.64
CA ILE A 8 18.81 11.72 6.30
C ILE A 8 19.97 11.10 7.11
N LYS A 9 21.13 11.78 7.14
CA LYS A 9 22.29 11.28 7.91
C LYS A 9 21.97 11.15 9.41
N GLY A 10 21.21 12.09 9.96
CA GLY A 10 20.74 12.05 11.34
C GLY A 10 19.82 10.87 11.61
N ILE A 11 18.83 10.64 10.74
CA ILE A 11 17.89 9.53 10.83
C ILE A 11 18.62 8.18 10.72
N MET A 12 19.54 8.02 9.76
CA MET A 12 20.33 6.80 9.60
C MET A 12 21.17 6.48 10.84
N LYS A 13 21.72 7.49 11.53
CA LYS A 13 22.44 7.28 12.80
C LYS A 13 21.51 6.78 13.90
N GLN A 14 20.27 7.24 13.94
CA GLN A 14 19.27 6.76 14.90
C GLN A 14 18.81 5.33 14.56
N LEU A 15 18.57 5.03 13.29
CA LEU A 15 18.24 3.68 12.82
C LEU A 15 19.34 2.65 13.14
N LYS A 16 20.62 3.06 13.15
CA LYS A 16 21.70 2.17 13.63
C LYS A 16 21.56 1.77 15.10
N LYS A 17 20.90 2.60 15.93
CA LYS A 17 20.65 2.32 17.35
C LYS A 17 19.32 1.62 17.56
N ASP A 18 18.31 1.99 16.76
CA ASP A 18 16.95 1.46 16.84
C ASP A 18 16.45 1.12 15.42
N PRO A 19 16.85 -0.05 14.88
CA PRO A 19 16.54 -0.43 13.49
C PRO A 19 15.08 -0.84 13.28
N ASN A 20 14.31 -0.97 14.36
CA ASN A 20 12.91 -1.41 14.34
C ASN A 20 11.94 -0.25 14.61
N ASN A 21 12.40 0.99 14.44
CA ASN A 21 11.58 2.18 14.65
C ASN A 21 10.85 2.60 13.36
N PRO A 22 9.55 2.31 13.21
CA PRO A 22 8.84 2.64 11.98
C PRO A 22 8.77 4.15 11.72
N LYS A 23 8.68 4.99 12.77
CA LYS A 23 8.64 6.45 12.62
C LYS A 23 9.90 7.00 11.96
N LEU A 24 11.07 6.43 12.26
CA LEU A 24 12.32 6.84 11.62
C LEU A 24 12.33 6.50 10.13
N TYR A 25 11.75 5.36 9.73
CA TYR A 25 11.59 5.03 8.32
C TYR A 25 10.56 5.93 7.62
N GLN A 26 9.46 6.32 8.28
CA GLN A 26 8.54 7.33 7.72
C GLN A 26 9.27 8.66 7.46
N GLN A 27 9.99 9.18 8.46
CA GLN A 27 10.76 10.41 8.34
C GLN A 27 11.82 10.33 7.23
N LEU A 28 12.43 9.14 7.08
CA LEU A 28 13.36 8.88 5.99
C LEU A 28 12.65 8.94 4.63
N GLY A 29 11.46 8.36 4.52
CA GLY A 29 10.60 8.43 3.35
C GLY A 29 10.22 9.87 2.99
N ASP A 30 9.78 10.66 3.97
CA ASP A 30 9.45 12.07 3.77
C ASP A 30 10.68 12.87 3.29
N ALA A 31 11.85 12.66 3.91
CA ALA A 31 13.08 13.33 3.52
C ALA A 31 13.56 12.96 2.11
N TYR A 32 13.30 11.72 1.65
CA TYR A 32 13.55 11.31 0.27
C TYR A 32 12.52 11.90 -0.70
N ARG A 33 11.23 11.90 -0.34
CA ARG A 33 10.17 12.53 -1.13
C ARG A 33 10.45 14.01 -1.37
N GLU A 34 10.87 14.75 -0.34
CA GLU A 34 11.26 16.16 -0.46
C GLU A 34 12.44 16.41 -1.42
N GLN A 35 13.27 15.39 -1.65
CA GLN A 35 14.38 15.42 -2.60
C GLN A 35 14.00 14.87 -3.99
N ASN A 36 12.70 14.63 -4.22
CA ASN A 36 12.17 14.00 -5.43
C ASN A 36 12.76 12.59 -5.70
N LYS A 37 13.24 11.93 -4.65
CA LYS A 37 13.78 10.57 -4.66
C LYS A 37 12.67 9.57 -4.35
N ILE A 38 11.76 9.41 -5.30
CA ILE A 38 10.50 8.69 -5.09
C ILE A 38 10.75 7.20 -4.77
N ASP A 39 11.67 6.55 -5.47
CA ASP A 39 11.98 5.13 -5.24
C ASP A 39 12.55 4.89 -3.83
N GLU A 40 13.49 5.74 -3.38
CA GLU A 40 14.02 5.65 -2.02
C GLU A 40 12.94 5.97 -0.96
N ALA A 41 12.03 6.90 -1.26
CA ALA A 41 10.91 7.22 -0.39
C ALA A 41 9.97 6.02 -0.22
N LEU A 42 9.56 5.40 -1.33
CA LEU A 42 8.71 4.21 -1.34
C LEU A 42 9.35 3.05 -0.57
N ASN A 43 10.65 2.81 -0.74
CA ASN A 43 11.37 1.78 0.00
C ASN A 43 11.38 2.05 1.52
N ALA A 44 11.60 3.30 1.93
CA ALA A 44 11.57 3.69 3.34
C ALA A 44 10.15 3.56 3.93
N TYR A 45 9.12 4.04 3.23
CA TYR A 45 7.74 3.88 3.66
C TYR A 45 7.32 2.41 3.75
N LYS A 46 7.71 1.57 2.77
CA LYS A 46 7.45 0.13 2.83
C LYS A 46 8.00 -0.48 4.12
N LYS A 47 9.26 -0.17 4.45
CA LYS A 47 9.87 -0.67 5.69
C LYS A 47 9.16 -0.18 6.94
N SER A 48 8.70 1.07 6.94
CA SER A 48 7.88 1.60 8.02
C SER A 48 6.55 0.85 8.16
N ALA A 49 5.84 0.59 7.06
CA ALA A 49 4.54 -0.07 7.09
C ALA A 49 4.67 -1.49 7.63
N GLU A 50 5.64 -2.26 7.12
CA GLU A 50 5.95 -3.62 7.59
C GLU A 50 6.26 -3.65 9.11
N LEU A 51 7.01 -2.68 9.62
CA LEU A 51 7.31 -2.57 11.05
C LEU A 51 6.06 -2.22 11.88
N TYR A 52 5.15 -1.40 11.36
CA TYR A 52 3.86 -1.15 12.04
C TYR A 52 2.98 -2.39 12.07
N GLU A 53 2.96 -3.18 10.99
CA GLU A 53 2.26 -4.47 10.95
C GLU A 53 2.84 -5.43 12.00
N GLN A 54 4.18 -5.56 12.06
CA GLN A 54 4.87 -6.39 13.07
C GLN A 54 4.61 -5.93 14.51
N GLN A 55 4.34 -4.63 14.71
CA GLN A 55 4.00 -4.07 16.01
C GLN A 55 2.50 -4.11 16.33
N SER A 56 1.69 -4.82 15.53
CA SER A 56 0.23 -4.88 15.67
C SER A 56 -0.43 -3.49 15.66
N LYS A 57 0.08 -2.57 14.83
CA LYS A 57 -0.44 -1.20 14.64
C LYS A 57 -1.00 -1.03 13.23
N PRO A 58 -2.09 -1.74 12.87
CA PRO A 58 -2.62 -1.76 11.50
C PRO A 58 -3.03 -0.36 11.02
N GLN A 59 -3.59 0.48 11.88
CA GLN A 59 -3.98 1.86 11.53
C GLN A 59 -2.78 2.72 11.09
N ALA A 60 -1.62 2.55 11.73
CA ALA A 60 -0.41 3.26 11.34
C ALA A 60 0.16 2.71 10.03
N ALA A 61 0.11 1.38 9.82
CA ALA A 61 0.50 0.77 8.55
C ALA A 61 -0.39 1.24 7.39
N ILE A 62 -1.72 1.29 7.58
CA ILE A 62 -2.69 1.83 6.62
C ILE A 62 -2.31 3.26 6.21
N SER A 63 -2.02 4.12 7.18
CA SER A 63 -1.61 5.51 6.91
C SER A 63 -0.37 5.57 6.00
N VAL A 64 0.64 4.73 6.26
CA VAL A 64 1.87 4.69 5.44
C VAL A 64 1.60 4.15 4.04
N TYR A 65 0.85 3.05 3.91
CA TYR A 65 0.51 2.51 2.59
C TYR A 65 -0.30 3.49 1.75
N ARG A 66 -1.19 4.28 2.36
CA ARG A 66 -1.89 5.37 1.68
C ARG A 66 -0.94 6.47 1.20
N GLN A 67 0.10 6.81 1.98
CA GLN A 67 1.14 7.73 1.52
C GLN A 67 1.89 7.16 0.32
N MET A 68 2.23 5.87 0.33
CA MET A 68 2.85 5.23 -0.83
C MET A 68 1.99 5.34 -2.09
N LEU A 69 0.68 5.04 -2.00
CA LEU A 69 -0.24 5.18 -3.13
C LEU A 69 -0.46 6.63 -3.58
N SER A 70 -0.26 7.62 -2.70
CA SER A 70 -0.29 9.02 -3.11
C SER A 70 0.91 9.42 -3.96
N LEU A 71 2.03 8.70 -3.85
CA LEU A 71 3.23 8.91 -4.68
C LEU A 71 3.21 8.09 -5.95
N ASP A 72 2.75 6.84 -5.85
CA ASP A 72 2.58 5.93 -6.97
C ASP A 72 1.23 5.20 -6.86
N PRO A 73 0.17 5.74 -7.50
CA PRO A 73 -1.17 5.15 -7.42
C PRO A 73 -1.28 3.77 -8.07
N LYS A 74 -0.38 3.41 -8.99
CA LYS A 74 -0.45 2.17 -9.76
C LYS A 74 0.35 1.06 -9.06
N GLN A 75 0.03 0.79 -7.80
CA GLN A 75 0.68 -0.26 -7.02
C GLN A 75 -0.35 -1.27 -6.52
N PRO A 76 -0.77 -2.24 -7.37
CA PRO A 76 -1.87 -3.15 -7.04
C PRO A 76 -1.54 -4.08 -5.86
N LEU A 77 -0.26 -4.39 -5.65
CA LEU A 77 0.18 -5.14 -4.47
C LEU A 77 -0.01 -4.35 -3.16
N ILE A 78 0.17 -3.03 -3.19
CA ILE A 78 -0.09 -2.17 -2.01
C ILE A 78 -1.59 -2.08 -1.74
N ASN A 79 -2.40 -1.96 -2.79
CA ASN A 79 -3.86 -2.01 -2.66
C ASN A 79 -4.32 -3.33 -2.01
N MET A 80 -3.74 -4.48 -2.39
CA MET A 80 -4.03 -5.76 -1.71
C MET A 80 -3.61 -5.75 -0.23
N LYS A 81 -2.44 -5.17 0.10
CA LYS A 81 -2.00 -5.04 1.50
C LYS A 81 -2.96 -4.19 2.33
N LEU A 82 -3.40 -3.05 1.79
CA LEU A 82 -4.42 -2.22 2.42
C LEU A 82 -5.73 -2.97 2.60
N ALA A 83 -6.16 -3.74 1.61
CA ALA A 83 -7.37 -4.55 1.74
C ALA A 83 -7.30 -5.53 2.91
N SER A 84 -6.19 -6.27 3.05
CA SER A 84 -5.99 -7.17 4.20
C SER A 84 -6.02 -6.43 5.54
N LEU A 85 -5.40 -5.25 5.62
CA LEU A 85 -5.41 -4.45 6.85
C LEU A 85 -6.79 -3.87 7.16
N TYR A 86 -7.54 -3.44 6.15
CA TYR A 86 -8.91 -2.97 6.33
C TYR A 86 -9.84 -4.09 6.79
N VAL A 87 -9.67 -5.32 6.30
CA VAL A 87 -10.39 -6.49 6.84
C VAL A 87 -10.04 -6.70 8.31
N GLN A 88 -8.75 -6.60 8.68
CA GLN A 88 -8.32 -6.73 10.07
C GLN A 88 -8.94 -5.65 10.98
N THR A 89 -9.26 -4.48 10.44
CA THR A 89 -9.87 -3.36 11.18
C THR A 89 -11.37 -3.21 10.90
N ASP A 90 -12.05 -4.29 10.48
CA ASP A 90 -13.49 -4.37 10.19
C ASP A 90 -14.01 -3.36 9.15
N SER A 91 -13.11 -2.72 8.41
CA SER A 91 -13.38 -1.70 7.39
C SER A 91 -13.63 -2.35 6.03
N THR A 92 -14.61 -3.25 5.97
CA THR A 92 -14.87 -4.11 4.80
C THR A 92 -15.16 -3.32 3.52
N GLY A 93 -15.81 -2.16 3.62
CA GLY A 93 -16.07 -1.29 2.46
C GLY A 93 -14.78 -0.79 1.82
N ASP A 94 -13.84 -0.29 2.63
CA ASP A 94 -12.53 0.16 2.16
C ASP A 94 -11.71 -1.00 1.59
N ALA A 95 -11.80 -2.18 2.21
CA ALA A 95 -11.12 -3.37 1.69
C ALA A 95 -11.57 -3.72 0.27
N LYS A 96 -12.88 -3.68 0.00
CA LYS A 96 -13.43 -3.95 -1.33
C LYS A 96 -12.95 -2.92 -2.34
N ALA A 97 -13.02 -1.63 -2.01
CA ALA A 97 -12.57 -0.57 -2.89
C ALA A 97 -11.09 -0.72 -3.28
N GLN A 98 -10.23 -1.11 -2.34
CA GLN A 98 -8.81 -1.37 -2.66
C GLN A 98 -8.64 -2.62 -3.54
N LEU A 99 -9.40 -3.69 -3.32
CA LEU A 99 -9.35 -4.89 -4.17
C LEU A 99 -9.81 -4.62 -5.59
N GLU A 100 -10.83 -3.80 -5.79
CA GLU A 100 -11.28 -3.37 -7.13
C GLU A 100 -10.17 -2.62 -7.89
N LEU A 101 -9.48 -1.69 -7.22
CA LEU A 101 -8.33 -0.98 -7.78
C LEU A 101 -7.20 -1.96 -8.14
N ALA A 102 -6.91 -2.92 -7.27
CA ALA A 102 -5.89 -3.93 -7.51
C ALA A 102 -6.24 -4.80 -8.73
N ILE A 103 -7.48 -5.28 -8.82
CA ILE A 103 -7.99 -6.10 -9.93
C ILE A 103 -7.84 -5.37 -11.26
N LYS A 104 -8.33 -4.13 -11.34
CA LYS A 104 -8.25 -3.32 -12.55
C LYS A 104 -6.82 -3.17 -13.06
N GLU A 105 -5.87 -2.94 -12.15
CA GLU A 105 -4.48 -2.74 -12.50
C GLU A 105 -3.74 -4.06 -12.82
N PHE A 106 -4.06 -5.18 -12.14
CA PHE A 106 -3.54 -6.50 -12.52
C PHE A 106 -4.05 -6.95 -13.89
N GLU A 107 -5.32 -6.69 -14.19
CA GLU A 107 -5.90 -6.92 -15.52
C GLU A 107 -5.17 -6.13 -16.61
N ALA A 108 -4.95 -4.83 -16.38
CA ALA A 108 -4.21 -3.98 -17.31
C ALA A 108 -2.77 -4.48 -17.55
N ARG A 109 -2.17 -5.15 -16.55
CA ARG A 109 -0.82 -5.73 -16.63
C ARG A 109 -0.79 -7.16 -17.19
N GLY A 110 -1.95 -7.82 -17.33
CA GLY A 110 -2.01 -9.24 -17.66
C GLY A 110 -1.53 -10.18 -16.53
N ASP A 111 -1.42 -9.68 -15.30
CA ASP A 111 -0.96 -10.43 -14.14
C ASP A 111 -2.07 -11.36 -13.62
N SER A 112 -2.23 -12.48 -14.32
CA SER A 112 -3.33 -13.42 -14.09
C SER A 112 -3.26 -14.12 -12.73
N GLU A 113 -2.07 -14.24 -12.15
CA GLU A 113 -1.87 -14.87 -10.83
C GLU A 113 -2.39 -13.95 -9.72
N ASN A 114 -1.92 -12.70 -9.68
CA ASN A 114 -2.35 -11.77 -8.65
C ASN A 114 -3.80 -11.30 -8.86
N LEU A 115 -4.26 -11.25 -10.11
CA LEU A 115 -5.67 -11.03 -10.45
C LEU A 115 -6.58 -12.06 -9.77
N GLN A 116 -6.30 -13.35 -9.92
CA GLN A 116 -7.10 -14.42 -9.31
C GLN A 116 -7.07 -14.33 -7.78
N ARG A 117 -5.93 -14.00 -7.19
CA ARG A 117 -5.81 -13.80 -5.73
C ARG A 117 -6.67 -12.64 -5.24
N ALA A 118 -6.63 -11.50 -5.93
CA ALA A 118 -7.43 -10.34 -5.57
C ALA A 118 -8.94 -10.59 -5.74
N GLN A 119 -9.35 -11.26 -6.82
CA GLN A 119 -10.75 -11.68 -7.04
C GLN A 119 -11.23 -12.65 -5.97
N LYS A 120 -10.40 -13.61 -5.57
CA LYS A 120 -10.73 -14.54 -4.49
C LYS A 120 -10.95 -13.81 -3.16
N MET A 121 -9.99 -12.96 -2.76
CA MET A 121 -10.12 -12.15 -1.54
C MET A 121 -11.39 -11.30 -1.56
N LEU A 122 -11.74 -10.75 -2.71
CA LEU A 122 -12.92 -9.92 -2.88
C LEU A 122 -14.21 -10.73 -2.77
N GLY A 123 -14.22 -11.95 -3.29
CA GLY A 123 -15.35 -12.88 -3.16
C GLY A 123 -15.56 -13.38 -1.74
N ASP A 124 -14.48 -13.60 -0.98
CA ASP A 124 -14.58 -13.95 0.43
C ASP A 124 -15.23 -12.82 1.27
N LEU A 125 -15.18 -11.56 0.79
CA LEU A 125 -15.76 -10.39 1.45
C LEU A 125 -17.15 -9.99 0.91
N ALA A 126 -17.57 -10.52 -0.23
CA ALA A 126 -18.76 -10.05 -0.94
C ALA A 126 -19.72 -11.20 -1.29
N PRO A 127 -21.04 -11.02 -1.10
CA PRO A 127 -22.01 -11.98 -1.59
C PRO A 127 -21.96 -12.08 -3.12
N ALA A 128 -22.20 -13.28 -3.67
CA ALA A 128 -21.99 -13.61 -5.09
C ALA A 128 -22.63 -12.63 -6.10
N ALA A 129 -23.76 -11.99 -5.76
CA ALA A 129 -24.43 -11.00 -6.59
C ALA A 129 -23.61 -9.71 -6.82
N TRP A 130 -22.72 -9.37 -5.90
CA TRP A 130 -21.85 -8.20 -6.02
C TRP A 130 -20.68 -8.47 -6.99
N LEU A 131 -20.13 -9.70 -6.99
CA LEU A 131 -19.05 -10.10 -7.90
C LEU A 131 -19.46 -10.05 -9.37
N GLN A 132 -20.70 -10.44 -9.69
CA GLN A 132 -21.22 -10.38 -11.05
C GLN A 132 -21.25 -8.94 -11.58
N LYS A 133 -21.74 -7.99 -10.77
CA LYS A 133 -21.78 -6.57 -11.15
C LYS A 133 -20.40 -5.98 -11.40
N VAL A 134 -19.41 -6.32 -10.58
CA VAL A 134 -18.03 -5.83 -10.76
C VAL A 134 -17.43 -6.39 -12.04
N ARG A 135 -17.62 -7.68 -12.33
CA ARG A 135 -17.21 -8.28 -13.61
C ARG A 135 -17.85 -7.55 -14.79
N ASP A 136 -19.17 -7.40 -14.77
CA ASP A 136 -19.90 -6.75 -15.86
C ASP A 136 -19.45 -5.29 -16.07
N ALA A 137 -19.17 -4.55 -15.00
CA ALA A 137 -18.69 -3.16 -15.06
C ALA A 137 -17.25 -3.05 -15.59
N LEU A 138 -16.37 -4.01 -15.28
CA LEU A 138 -15.00 -4.04 -15.79
C LEU A 138 -14.96 -4.46 -17.26
N ASP A 139 -15.81 -5.40 -17.67
CA ASP A 139 -15.92 -5.87 -19.06
C ASP A 139 -16.52 -4.79 -19.99
N ALA A 140 -17.43 -3.96 -19.50
CA ALA A 140 -18.02 -2.85 -20.25
C ALA A 140 -17.00 -1.77 -20.68
N HIS A 141 -15.84 -1.68 -20.02
CA HIS A 141 -14.76 -0.76 -20.40
C HIS A 141 -13.79 -1.34 -21.43
N ARG A 142 -13.94 -2.62 -21.81
CA ARG A 142 -13.13 -3.30 -22.83
C ARG A 142 -13.80 -3.37 -24.21
N SER A 143 -14.98 -2.76 -24.35
CA SER A 143 -15.81 -2.74 -25.57
C SER A 143 -15.55 -1.52 -26.44
#